data_AF-A0A956KCQ7-F1
#
_entry.id   AF-A0A956KCQ7-F1
#
_cell.length_a   1.000
_cell.length_b   1.000
_cell.length_c   1.000
_cell.angle_alpha   90.00
_cell.angle_beta   90.00
_cell.angle_gamma   90.00
#
_symmetry.space_group_name_H-M   'P 1'
#
loop_
_entity.id
_entity.type
_entity.pdbx_description
1 polymer ?
#
loop_
_entity_poly.entity_id
_entity_poly.type
_entity_poly.pdbx_seq_one_letter_code
_entity_poly.pdbx_strand_id
1 'polypeptide(L)'
;MTITLQTFNLADAERTLCEQALRTEGTLVGAAMRLGITRHSLKRRILKHDISWPIPRTGPAVALFHAAATQSTPLGAPHTAPRTSAPTVLAPSAPSQNQ
;
A
#
# COMPACT_ATOMS: atom_id res chain seq x y z
N MET A 1 3.29 -6.06 -17.80
CA MET A 1 3.84 -4.80 -18.31
C MET A 1 5.12 -5.16 -19.02
N THR A 2 5.17 -4.95 -20.33
CA THR A 2 6.37 -5.18 -21.15
C THR A 2 7.05 -3.83 -21.38
N ILE A 3 8.36 -3.76 -21.18
CA ILE A 3 9.19 -2.59 -21.48
C ILE A 3 10.26 -3.01 -22.47
N THR A 4 10.47 -2.17 -23.48
CA THR A 4 11.58 -2.29 -24.42
C THR A 4 12.61 -1.24 -24.08
N LEU A 5 13.83 -1.67 -23.79
CA LEU A 5 14.96 -0.77 -23.52
C LEU A 5 15.64 -0.42 -24.83
N GLN A 6 15.75 0.88 -25.14
CA GLN A 6 16.42 1.37 -26.34
C GLN A 6 17.96 1.33 -26.23
N THR A 7 18.46 1.30 -24.99
CA THR A 7 19.88 1.29 -24.67
C THR A 7 20.13 0.40 -23.44
N PHE A 8 21.36 -0.11 -23.30
CA PHE A 8 21.81 -0.85 -22.12
C PHE A 8 22.28 0.06 -20.98
N ASN A 9 21.83 1.33 -20.98
CA ASN A 9 22.08 2.25 -19.89
C ASN A 9 21.11 1.97 -18.73
N LEU A 10 21.66 1.61 -17.57
CA LEU A 10 20.88 1.30 -16.37
C LEU A 10 20.04 2.50 -15.90
N ALA A 11 20.58 3.72 -15.96
CA ALA A 11 19.88 4.90 -15.50
C ALA A 11 18.65 5.19 -16.37
N ASP A 12 18.79 5.13 -17.70
CA ASP A 12 17.68 5.31 -18.64
C ASP A 12 16.63 4.21 -18.51
N ALA A 13 17.09 2.96 -18.31
CA ALA A 13 16.21 1.83 -18.09
C ALA A 13 15.38 2.00 -16.80
N GLU A 14 16.03 2.35 -15.70
CA GLU A 14 15.35 2.63 -14.43
C GLU A 14 14.37 3.80 -14.54
N ARG A 15 14.77 4.87 -15.24
CA ARG A 15 13.92 6.03 -15.49
C ARG A 15 12.64 5.63 -16.24
N THR A 16 12.81 4.93 -17.36
CA THR A 16 11.71 4.45 -18.20
C THR A 16 10.78 3.51 -17.43
N LEU A 17 11.35 2.61 -16.64
CA LEU A 17 10.60 1.66 -15.82
C LEU A 17 9.73 2.38 -14.77
N CYS A 18 10.31 3.36 -14.07
CA CYS A 18 9.57 4.15 -13.08
C CYS A 18 8.47 4.99 -13.75
N GLU A 19 8.74 5.63 -14.88
CA GLU A 19 7.75 6.41 -15.63
C GLU A 19 6.56 5.57 -16.07
N GLN A 20 6.80 4.38 -16.61
CA GLN A 20 5.72 3.49 -17.06
C GLN A 20 4.91 2.93 -15.90
N ALA A 21 5.56 2.55 -14.79
CA ALA A 21 4.85 2.10 -13.59
C ALA A 21 3.95 3.20 -13.03
N LEU A 22 4.46 4.43 -12.95
CA LEU A 22 3.68 5.58 -12.51
C LEU A 22 2.50 5.85 -13.46
N ARG A 23 2.73 5.88 -14.79
CA ARG A 23 1.67 6.08 -15.79
C ARG A 23 0.58 5.03 -15.71
N THR A 24 0.95 3.78 -15.45
CA THR A 24 -0.02 2.68 -15.42
C THR A 24 -0.89 2.69 -14.15
N GLU A 25 -0.30 3.03 -13.01
CA GLU A 25 -0.98 2.95 -11.71
C GLU A 25 -1.61 4.28 -11.26
N GLY A 26 -1.12 5.41 -11.77
CA GLY A 26 -1.58 6.76 -11.41
C GLY A 26 -1.27 7.19 -9.97
N THR A 27 -0.89 6.26 -9.10
CA THR A 27 -0.57 6.50 -7.69
C THR A 27 0.84 6.03 -7.35
N LEU A 28 1.51 6.76 -6.45
CA LEU A 28 2.87 6.41 -6.02
C LEU A 28 2.91 5.05 -5.28
N VAL A 29 1.84 4.71 -4.56
CA VAL A 29 1.74 3.45 -3.82
C VAL A 29 1.51 2.28 -4.79
N GLY A 30 0.56 2.40 -5.72
CA GLY A 30 0.30 1.38 -6.74
C GLY A 30 1.54 1.12 -7.60
N ALA A 31 2.21 2.19 -8.05
CA ALA A 31 3.45 2.08 -8.82
C ALA A 31 4.56 1.35 -8.05
N ALA A 32 4.73 1.68 -6.76
CA ALA A 32 5.73 1.02 -5.92
C ALA A 32 5.42 -0.47 -5.71
N MET A 33 4.14 -0.82 -5.46
CA MET A 33 3.70 -2.21 -5.34
C MET A 33 3.94 -3.00 -6.62
N ARG A 34 3.64 -2.40 -7.78
CA ARG A 34 3.84 -3.04 -9.08
C ARG A 34 5.30 -3.29 -9.43
N LEU A 35 6.18 -2.39 -8.99
CA LEU A 35 7.63 -2.56 -9.11
C LEU A 35 8.22 -3.48 -8.04
N GLY A 36 7.45 -3.88 -7.02
CA GLY A 36 7.95 -4.68 -5.90
C GLY A 36 8.93 -3.94 -4.99
N ILE A 37 8.83 -2.60 -4.92
CA ILE A 37 9.69 -1.76 -4.07
C ILE A 37 8.87 -0.94 -3.08
N THR A 38 9.55 -0.31 -2.12
CA THR A 38 8.88 0.60 -1.18
C THR A 38 8.59 1.96 -1.81
N ARG A 39 7.54 2.64 -1.33
CA ARG A 39 7.22 4.03 -1.70
C ARG A 39 8.42 4.98 -1.53
N HIS A 40 9.21 4.80 -0.47
CA HIS A 40 10.38 5.63 -0.19
C HIS A 40 11.47 5.42 -1.24
N SER A 41 11.73 4.17 -1.62
CA SER A 41 12.67 3.84 -2.69
C SER A 41 12.23 4.42 -4.04
N LEU A 42 10.93 4.36 -4.36
CA LEU A 42 10.39 4.98 -5.57
C LEU A 42 10.55 6.51 -5.55
N LYS A 43 10.25 7.17 -4.42
CA LYS A 43 10.44 8.61 -4.27
C LYS A 43 11.90 9.03 -4.52
N ARG A 44 12.87 8.29 -3.98
CA ARG A 44 14.29 8.58 -4.21
C ARG A 44 14.69 8.40 -5.68
N ARG A 45 14.16 7.40 -6.37
CA ARG A 45 14.41 7.17 -7.81
C ARG A 45 13.83 8.29 -8.68
N ILE A 46 12.65 8.80 -8.34
CA ILE A 46 12.04 9.96 -9.02
C ILE A 46 12.95 11.18 -8.93
N LEU A 47 13.47 11.47 -7.73
CA LEU A 47 14.40 12.59 -7.53
C LEU A 47 15.74 12.37 -8.21
N LYS A 48 16.28 11.14 -8.16
CA LYS A 48 17.58 10.80 -8.76
C LYS A 48 17.58 10.92 -10.28
N HIS A 49 16.49 10.50 -10.92
CA HIS A 49 16.36 10.43 -12.38
C HIS A 49 15.59 11.60 -12.98
N ASP A 50 15.33 12.64 -12.18
CA ASP A 50 14.55 13.84 -12.54
C ASP A 50 13.27 13.51 -13.32
N ILE A 51 12.51 12.53 -12.80
CA ILE A 51 11.28 12.08 -13.46
C ILE A 51 10.21 13.13 -13.22
N SER A 52 9.85 13.85 -14.29
CA SER A 52 8.70 14.75 -14.28
C SER A 52 7.41 13.93 -14.23
N TRP A 53 6.97 13.62 -13.01
CA TRP A 53 5.67 13.02 -12.74
C TRP A 53 4.66 14.12 -12.42
N PRO A 54 3.74 14.47 -13.33
CA PRO A 54 2.66 15.36 -12.97
C PRO A 54 1.79 14.60 -11.98
N ILE A 55 1.84 15.00 -10.72
CA ILE A 55 0.77 14.67 -9.78
C ILE A 55 -0.47 15.28 -10.43
N PRO A 56 -1.45 14.50 -10.91
CA PRO A 56 -2.74 15.07 -11.21
C PRO A 56 -3.24 15.53 -9.84
N ARG A 57 -3.08 16.82 -9.54
CA ARG A 57 -3.78 17.42 -8.42
C ARG A 57 -5.24 17.27 -8.80
N THR A 58 -5.88 16.28 -8.20
CA THR A 58 -7.32 16.12 -8.18
C THR A 58 -7.93 17.45 -7.72
N GLY A 59 -8.26 18.33 -8.66
CA GLY A 59 -9.53 19.04 -8.58
C GLY A 59 -10.64 17.98 -8.46
N PRO A 60 -11.74 18.27 -7.74
CA PRO A 60 -12.60 17.25 -7.14
C PRO A 60 -12.92 16.13 -8.13
N ALA A 61 -12.29 14.96 -7.90
CA ALA A 61 -12.65 13.74 -8.58
C ALA A 61 -14.07 13.42 -8.12
N VAL A 62 -15.03 13.77 -8.97
CA VAL A 62 -16.35 13.16 -8.95
C VAL A 62 -16.11 11.67 -9.12
N ALA A 63 -16.10 10.96 -8.00
CA ALA A 63 -16.00 9.51 -7.96
C ALA A 63 -17.24 8.96 -8.65
N LEU A 64 -17.08 8.54 -9.91
CA LEU A 64 -18.07 7.70 -10.57
C LEU A 64 -17.96 6.32 -9.91
N PHE A 65 -18.65 6.16 -8.79
CA PHE A 65 -18.85 4.87 -8.15
C PHE A 65 -19.56 3.95 -9.14
N HIS A 66 -18.95 2.81 -9.48
CA HIS A 66 -19.65 1.70 -10.10
C HIS A 66 -20.63 1.12 -9.07
N ALA A 67 -21.87 1.61 -9.12
CA ALA A 67 -23.01 0.94 -8.53
C ALA A 67 -23.31 -0.33 -9.34
N ALA A 68 -22.83 -1.48 -8.86
CA ALA A 68 -23.33 -2.78 -9.25
C ALA A 68 -23.66 -3.56 -7.97
N ALA A 69 -24.77 -3.16 -7.37
CA ALA A 69 -25.49 -3.97 -6.40
C ALA A 69 -26.24 -5.07 -7.16
N THR A 70 -25.97 -6.34 -6.83
CA THR A 70 -27.01 -7.36 -6.75
C THR A 70 -26.59 -8.38 -5.71
N GLN A 71 -27.41 -8.42 -4.66
CA GLN A 71 -27.33 -9.26 -3.48
C GLN A 71 -27.74 -10.68 -3.82
N SER A 72 -27.24 -11.69 -3.11
CA SER A 72 -27.98 -12.88 -2.63
C SER A 72 -27.05 -13.86 -1.93
N THR A 73 -27.24 -14.08 -0.62
CA THR A 73 -27.28 -15.41 0.03
C THR A 73 -27.63 -15.21 1.51
N PRO A 74 -28.83 -15.59 1.96
CA PRO A 74 -29.12 -15.80 3.37
C PRO A 74 -28.95 -17.28 3.73
N LEU A 75 -28.88 -17.52 5.05
CA LEU A 75 -29.26 -18.74 5.80
C LEU A 75 -28.09 -19.50 6.46
N GLY A 76 -27.94 -19.22 7.77
CA GLY A 76 -27.11 -20.00 8.70
C GLY A 76 -27.25 -19.43 10.11
N ALA A 77 -27.95 -20.16 10.98
CA ALA A 77 -28.52 -19.75 12.26
C ALA A 77 -27.52 -19.33 13.36
N PRO A 78 -28.00 -18.61 14.41
CA PRO A 78 -27.20 -18.22 15.56
C PRO A 78 -26.92 -19.41 16.49
N HIS A 79 -25.66 -19.85 16.58
CA HIS A 79 -25.20 -20.68 17.69
C HIS A 79 -24.81 -19.78 18.86
N THR A 80 -25.73 -19.69 19.81
CA THR A 80 -25.54 -19.23 21.18
C THR A 80 -24.69 -20.25 21.94
N ALA A 81 -23.63 -19.81 22.60
CA ALA A 81 -23.22 -20.39 23.88
C ALA A 81 -22.38 -19.38 24.70
N PRO A 82 -22.74 -19.16 25.97
CA PRO A 82 -22.05 -18.23 26.87
C PRO A 82 -20.96 -18.90 27.73
N ARG A 83 -20.08 -18.03 28.25
CA ARG A 83 -19.38 -18.13 29.54
C ARG A 83 -18.44 -19.33 29.77
N THR A 84 -17.15 -19.01 29.92
CA THR A 84 -16.38 -19.50 31.07
C THR A 84 -15.50 -18.37 31.62
N SER A 85 -15.53 -18.26 32.93
CA SER A 85 -14.94 -17.33 33.87
C SER A 85 -13.41 -17.45 34.03
N ALA A 86 -12.75 -16.27 34.21
CA ALA A 86 -11.79 -15.85 35.27
C ALA A 86 -11.16 -16.94 36.19
N PRO A 87 -9.94 -16.74 36.78
CA PRO A 87 -9.55 -15.48 37.44
C PRO A 87 -8.04 -15.12 37.56
N THR A 88 -7.80 -13.88 38.01
CA THR A 88 -6.84 -13.44 39.06
C THR A 88 -5.36 -13.85 39.02
N VAL A 89 -4.49 -12.82 39.17
CA VAL A 89 -3.32 -12.63 40.08
C VAL A 89 -2.54 -11.44 39.46
N LEU A 90 -2.52 -10.20 39.96
CA LEU A 90 -2.13 -9.62 41.26
C LEU A 90 -0.69 -9.95 41.71
N ALA A 91 0.30 -9.16 41.30
CA ALA A 91 1.37 -8.65 42.18
C ALA A 91 2.35 -7.70 41.44
N PRO A 92 2.68 -6.53 42.00
CA PRO A 92 3.86 -5.73 41.68
C PRO A 92 5.01 -5.98 42.69
N SER A 93 6.25 -6.04 42.21
CA SER A 93 7.51 -6.03 43.00
C SER A 93 8.67 -5.77 42.01
N ALA A 94 9.71 -4.97 42.21
CA ALA A 94 10.14 -3.95 43.17
C ALA A 94 11.38 -3.26 42.50
N PRO A 95 11.84 -2.07 42.94
CA PRO A 95 12.97 -1.37 42.31
C PRO A 95 14.33 -1.95 42.73
N SER A 96 15.24 -2.13 41.76
CA SER A 96 16.64 -2.47 42.03
C SER A 96 17.41 -1.19 42.36
N GLN A 97 17.83 -1.06 43.62
CA GLN A 97 18.81 -0.07 44.05
C GLN A 97 20.17 -0.38 43.41
N ASN A 98 20.85 0.67 42.92
CA ASN A 98 22.26 0.66 42.57
C ASN A 98 22.97 1.46 43.68
N GLN A 99 23.92 0.82 44.36
CA GLN A 99 24.92 1.48 45.20
C GLN A 99 26.16 1.73 44.36
#